data_AF-A0A9P6P9M4-F1
#
_entry.id   AF-A0A9P6P9M4-F1
#
_cell.length_a   1.000
_cell.length_b   1.000
_cell.length_c   1.000
_cell.angle_alpha   90.00
_cell.angle_beta   90.00
_cell.angle_gamma   90.00
#
_symmetry.space_group_name_H-M   'P 1'
#
loop_
_entity.id
_entity.type
_entity.pdbx_description
1 polymer ?
#
loop_
_entity_poly.entity_id
_entity_poly.type
_entity_poly.pdbx_seq_one_letter_code
_entity_poly.pdbx_strand_id
1 'polypeptide(L)'
;MKNPFSTQPEKEDHHQQTTTVVNSWESDSPDQIESLQETQIVTITEKTEVQDHQTVTIDSVKEAEATGVEATNIEASPQPEVVKEDHKPNKGRLCFRFWQVLAAIGAFGFQVGATPYSQQPMPFSTKGLLYYVYAICWVSFLWSLFMIFVYLTRRFGHAGKVKRPVLFAVDVLLAAMFGVGIFYEIAEYRCPPGDYNGWCNFFNTGLFFLMSLFVTYVLLALWDLFGGLSLLRSKRQ
;
A
#
# COMPACT_ATOMS: atom_id res chain seq x y z
N MET A 1 20.91 -76.67 -17.11
CA MET A 1 21.99 -75.98 -16.39
C MET A 1 21.37 -74.80 -15.66
N LYS A 2 21.35 -74.87 -14.31
CA LYS A 2 20.77 -73.88 -13.39
C LYS A 2 21.85 -72.85 -13.07
N ASN A 3 21.55 -71.56 -13.18
CA ASN A 3 22.32 -70.51 -12.51
C ASN A 3 21.41 -69.83 -11.47
N PRO A 4 21.80 -69.84 -10.18
CA PRO A 4 21.09 -69.16 -9.11
C PRO A 4 21.60 -67.73 -8.98
N PHE A 5 20.73 -66.73 -9.07
CA PHE A 5 21.08 -65.35 -8.72
C PHE A 5 20.57 -65.05 -7.32
N SER A 6 21.54 -64.79 -6.45
CA SER A 6 21.42 -64.61 -5.01
C SER A 6 20.81 -63.25 -4.68
N THR A 7 19.74 -63.27 -3.88
CA THR A 7 19.16 -62.12 -3.20
C THR A 7 20.14 -61.60 -2.13
N GLN A 8 20.42 -60.29 -2.11
CA GLN A 8 21.08 -59.62 -0.98
C GLN A 8 20.02 -59.04 -0.03
N PRO A 9 20.24 -59.09 1.30
CA PRO A 9 19.31 -58.53 2.27
C PRO A 9 19.47 -57.01 2.41
N GLU A 10 18.34 -56.34 2.38
CA GLU A 10 18.09 -54.95 2.72
C GLU A 10 18.41 -54.71 4.21
N LYS A 11 19.31 -53.76 4.50
CA LYS A 11 19.56 -53.26 5.86
C LYS A 11 18.61 -52.09 6.12
N GLU A 12 17.59 -52.33 6.93
CA GLU A 12 16.79 -51.29 7.58
C GLU A 12 17.62 -50.63 8.69
N ASP A 13 18.07 -49.40 8.47
CA ASP A 13 18.61 -48.54 9.53
C ASP A 13 17.44 -47.83 10.24
N HIS A 14 17.05 -48.38 11.40
CA HIS A 14 16.16 -47.71 12.34
C HIS A 14 16.86 -46.52 13.00
N HIS A 15 16.65 -45.31 12.48
CA HIS A 15 16.85 -44.09 13.26
C HIS A 15 15.66 -43.89 14.20
N GLN A 16 15.84 -44.26 15.47
CA GLN A 16 15.03 -43.76 16.58
C GLN A 16 15.22 -42.25 16.68
N GLN A 17 14.22 -41.49 16.26
CA GLN A 17 14.14 -40.06 16.52
C GLN A 17 13.34 -39.86 17.82
N THR A 18 14.05 -39.52 18.90
CA THR A 18 13.45 -39.10 20.17
C THR A 18 12.76 -37.74 19.96
N THR A 19 11.45 -37.74 19.76
CA THR A 19 10.63 -36.53 19.82
C THR A 19 10.31 -36.20 21.27
N THR A 20 11.09 -35.29 21.87
CA THR A 20 10.68 -34.61 23.11
C THR A 20 9.61 -33.58 22.75
N VAL A 21 8.34 -33.95 22.90
CA VAL A 21 7.20 -33.02 22.84
C VAL A 21 7.15 -32.26 24.16
N VAL A 22 7.65 -31.03 24.18
CA VAL A 22 7.37 -30.08 25.26
C VAL A 22 6.20 -29.21 24.81
N ASN A 23 4.99 -29.65 25.17
CA ASN A 23 3.83 -28.77 25.21
C ASN A 23 3.72 -28.25 26.65
N SER A 24 4.03 -26.98 26.87
CA SER A 24 3.74 -26.29 28.12
C SER A 24 3.31 -24.86 27.81
N TRP A 25 2.00 -24.70 27.63
CA TRP A 25 1.30 -23.44 27.81
C TRP A 25 0.26 -23.72 28.90
N GLU A 26 0.73 -23.83 30.14
CA GLU A 26 -0.14 -23.84 31.32
C GLU A 26 -0.05 -22.44 31.95
N SER A 27 -1.22 -21.83 32.12
CA SER A 27 -1.44 -20.51 32.68
C SER A 27 -1.13 -20.41 34.18
N ASP A 28 -0.85 -19.17 34.59
CA ASP A 28 -1.09 -18.59 35.92
C ASP A 28 -0.20 -18.98 37.12
N SER A 29 0.81 -18.15 37.38
CA SER A 29 1.09 -17.66 38.74
C SER A 29 1.85 -16.33 38.71
N PRO A 30 1.32 -15.27 39.35
CA PRO A 30 2.07 -14.07 39.68
C PRO A 30 2.68 -14.27 41.07
N ASP A 31 4.02 -14.27 41.18
CA ASP A 31 4.80 -13.81 42.35
C ASP A 31 6.28 -14.26 42.20
N GLN A 32 7.21 -13.42 42.68
CA GLN A 32 8.70 -13.52 42.69
C GLN A 32 9.34 -12.91 41.42
N ILE A 33 9.73 -11.62 41.35
CA ILE A 33 10.71 -10.82 42.12
C ILE A 33 12.17 -11.34 42.02
N GLU A 34 13.02 -10.41 41.56
CA GLU A 34 14.50 -10.31 41.67
C GLU A 34 15.40 -11.31 40.91
N SER A 35 16.03 -10.85 39.83
CA SER A 35 17.40 -10.27 39.92
C SER A 35 18.04 -10.03 38.55
N LEU A 36 18.56 -8.80 38.39
CA LEU A 36 19.77 -8.41 37.65
C LEU A 36 20.00 -8.94 36.22
N GLN A 37 19.68 -8.08 35.25
CA GLN A 37 20.67 -7.74 34.22
C GLN A 37 20.52 -6.28 33.78
N GLU A 38 21.52 -5.47 34.12
CA GLU A 38 21.76 -4.14 33.57
C GLU A 38 21.80 -4.22 32.03
N THR A 39 20.75 -3.73 31.39
CA THR A 39 20.84 -3.33 29.98
C THR A 39 21.01 -1.82 29.97
N GLN A 40 22.20 -1.38 29.57
CA GLN A 40 22.55 0.01 29.37
C GLN A 40 21.55 0.67 28.42
N ILE A 41 20.76 1.60 28.96
CA ILE A 41 19.96 2.53 28.18
C ILE A 41 20.94 3.58 27.65
N VAL A 42 21.31 3.48 26.37
CA VAL A 42 21.97 4.57 25.66
C VAL A 42 20.93 5.67 25.46
N THR A 43 20.93 6.65 26.36
CA THR A 43 20.23 7.92 26.19
C THR A 43 20.90 8.68 25.05
N ILE A 44 20.28 8.66 23.87
CA ILE A 44 20.62 9.60 22.80
C ILE A 44 20.00 10.94 23.22
N THR A 45 20.81 11.81 23.81
CA THR A 45 20.50 13.22 23.99
C THR A 45 20.56 13.90 22.62
N GLU A 46 19.42 13.97 21.95
CA GLU A 46 19.25 14.82 20.78
C GLU A 46 19.19 16.28 21.27
N LYS A 47 20.25 17.05 21.00
CA LYS A 47 20.25 18.50 21.18
C LYS A 47 19.26 19.11 20.20
N THR A 48 18.11 19.52 20.72
CA THR A 48 17.23 20.50 20.06
C THR A 48 17.97 21.83 20.01
N GLU A 49 18.55 22.15 18.85
CA GLU A 49 19.01 23.49 18.54
C GLU A 49 17.79 24.35 18.20
N VAL A 50 17.45 25.21 19.16
CA VAL A 50 16.46 26.28 19.04
C VAL A 50 17.02 27.31 18.07
N GLN A 51 16.50 27.34 16.85
CA GLN A 51 16.81 28.42 15.92
C GLN A 51 15.79 29.56 16.10
N ASP A 52 16.32 30.63 16.68
CA ASP A 52 15.69 31.92 16.90
C ASP A 52 15.20 32.60 15.62
N HIS A 53 13.99 33.14 15.71
CA HIS A 53 13.65 34.52 15.38
C HIS A 53 13.94 35.03 13.96
N GLN A 54 12.88 35.16 13.15
CA GLN A 54 12.76 36.36 12.29
C GLN A 54 11.30 36.78 12.09
N THR A 55 10.87 37.68 12.97
CA THR A 55 9.70 38.54 12.78
C THR A 55 10.11 39.65 11.81
N VAL A 56 9.56 39.65 10.59
CA VAL A 56 9.68 40.77 9.67
C VAL A 56 8.42 41.62 9.78
N THR A 57 8.51 42.67 10.59
CA THR A 57 7.67 43.86 10.56
C THR A 57 8.04 44.69 9.33
N ILE A 58 7.08 44.93 8.43
CA ILE A 58 7.16 46.04 7.47
C ILE A 58 5.97 46.92 7.76
N ASP A 59 6.23 47.97 8.53
CA ASP A 59 5.34 49.09 8.74
C ASP A 59 5.81 50.27 7.89
N SER A 60 4.83 50.85 7.19
CA SER A 60 4.62 52.29 7.03
C SER A 60 5.21 53.07 5.83
N VAL A 61 4.25 53.78 5.21
CA VAL A 61 4.27 55.12 4.59
C VAL A 61 4.51 55.23 3.08
N LYS A 62 3.39 55.41 2.35
CA LYS A 62 3.23 56.68 1.62
C LYS A 62 1.76 57.09 1.48
N GLU A 63 1.48 58.22 2.13
CA GLU A 63 0.29 59.06 2.05
C GLU A 63 0.46 60.09 0.92
N ALA A 64 -0.66 60.74 0.56
CA ALA A 64 -0.96 61.66 -0.56
C ALA A 64 -1.39 60.93 -1.85
N GLU A 65 -2.52 61.24 -2.48
CA GLU A 65 -3.14 62.56 -2.64
C GLU A 65 -4.63 62.42 -3.00
N ALA A 66 -5.45 63.32 -2.46
CA ALA A 66 -6.86 63.44 -2.78
C ALA A 66 -7.05 64.16 -4.12
N THR A 67 -7.81 63.56 -5.03
CA THR A 67 -8.57 64.32 -6.03
C THR A 67 -9.87 63.59 -6.30
N GLY A 68 -10.98 64.24 -5.92
CA GLY A 68 -12.32 63.76 -6.20
C GLY A 68 -12.65 63.89 -7.68
N VAL A 69 -13.26 62.85 -8.24
CA VAL A 69 -14.09 62.92 -9.45
C VAL A 69 -15.20 61.88 -9.31
N GLU A 70 -16.41 62.40 -9.13
CA GLU A 70 -17.64 62.00 -9.80
C GLU A 70 -18.15 60.55 -9.61
N ALA A 71 -19.24 60.47 -8.84
CA ALA A 71 -20.13 59.32 -8.73
C ALA A 71 -20.70 58.96 -10.12
N THR A 72 -20.02 58.06 -10.82
CA THR A 72 -20.58 57.32 -11.94
C THR A 72 -21.22 56.05 -11.39
N ASN A 73 -22.54 56.01 -11.57
CA ASN A 73 -23.42 54.89 -11.28
C ASN A 73 -22.97 53.69 -12.14
N ILE A 74 -22.08 52.85 -11.59
CA ILE A 74 -21.68 51.60 -12.23
C ILE A 74 -22.85 50.63 -12.05
N GLU A 75 -23.70 50.63 -13.06
CA GLU A 75 -24.69 49.61 -13.34
C GLU A 75 -24.03 48.24 -13.16
N ALA A 76 -24.47 47.52 -12.13
CA ALA A 76 -24.01 46.18 -11.81
C ALA A 76 -24.33 45.27 -13.00
N SER A 77 -23.36 45.15 -13.91
CA SER A 77 -23.39 44.19 -15.00
C SER A 77 -23.65 42.81 -14.37
N PRO A 78 -24.71 42.10 -14.78
CA PRO A 78 -25.01 40.79 -14.21
C PRO A 78 -23.81 39.90 -14.51
N GLN A 79 -23.01 39.58 -13.50
CA GLN A 79 -21.97 38.58 -13.67
C GLN A 79 -22.67 37.31 -14.17
N PRO A 80 -22.22 36.73 -15.30
CA PRO A 80 -22.82 35.52 -15.79
C PRO A 80 -22.71 34.48 -14.67
N GLU A 81 -23.86 34.11 -14.13
CA GLU A 81 -24.00 33.07 -13.12
C GLU A 81 -23.36 31.83 -13.75
N VAL A 82 -22.12 31.53 -13.34
CA VAL A 82 -21.37 30.38 -13.86
C VAL A 82 -22.15 29.16 -13.41
N VAL A 83 -23.06 28.70 -14.27
CA VAL A 83 -23.82 27.47 -14.10
C VAL A 83 -22.78 26.38 -13.92
N LYS A 84 -22.53 26.00 -12.67
CA LYS A 84 -21.64 24.89 -12.33
C LYS A 84 -22.35 23.65 -12.82
N GLU A 85 -22.04 23.22 -14.03
CA GLU A 85 -22.49 21.93 -14.53
C GLU A 85 -22.05 20.87 -13.51
N ASP A 86 -23.06 20.27 -12.88
CA ASP A 86 -22.87 19.38 -11.75
C ASP A 86 -22.38 18.03 -12.29
N HIS A 87 -21.07 17.94 -12.52
CA HIS A 87 -20.47 16.79 -13.18
C HIS A 87 -20.55 15.58 -12.25
N LYS A 88 -21.43 14.64 -12.60
CA LYS A 88 -21.72 13.43 -11.82
C LYS A 88 -20.43 12.62 -11.60
N PRO A 89 -20.18 12.13 -10.37
CA PRO A 89 -18.97 11.36 -10.08
C PRO A 89 -18.93 10.06 -10.90
N ASN A 90 -17.76 9.76 -11.47
CA ASN A 90 -17.56 8.59 -12.32
C ASN A 90 -17.59 7.29 -11.49
N LYS A 91 -18.64 6.49 -11.65
CA LYS A 91 -18.83 5.19 -10.97
C LYS A 91 -17.71 4.18 -11.31
N GLY A 92 -17.12 4.25 -12.50
CA GLY A 92 -16.05 3.36 -12.91
C GLY A 92 -14.82 3.48 -12.03
N ARG A 93 -14.48 4.70 -11.60
CA ARG A 93 -13.35 4.94 -10.69
C ARG A 93 -13.56 4.28 -9.32
N LEU A 94 -14.79 4.34 -8.81
CA LEU A 94 -15.13 3.67 -7.54
C LEU A 94 -14.99 2.14 -7.68
N CYS A 95 -15.43 1.58 -8.80
CA CYS A 95 -15.32 0.14 -9.07
C CYS A 95 -13.85 -0.32 -9.02
N PHE A 96 -12.93 0.41 -9.66
CA PHE A 96 -11.50 0.10 -9.58
C PHE A 96 -10.96 0.17 -8.15
N ARG A 97 -11.37 1.17 -7.35
CA ARG A 97 -10.93 1.26 -5.93
C ARG A 97 -11.45 0.10 -5.10
N PHE A 98 -12.70 -0.32 -5.31
CA PHE A 98 -13.25 -1.48 -4.61
C PHE A 98 -12.51 -2.77 -4.99
N TRP A 99 -12.22 -2.94 -6.28
CA TRP A 99 -11.39 -4.05 -6.76
C TRP A 99 -9.98 -4.02 -6.15
N GLN A 100 -9.36 -2.85 -6.03
CA GLN A 100 -8.04 -2.70 -5.38
C GLN A 100 -8.07 -3.14 -3.91
N VAL A 101 -9.14 -2.85 -3.16
CA VAL A 101 -9.30 -3.36 -1.79
C VAL A 101 -9.33 -4.88 -1.77
N LEU A 102 -10.16 -5.49 -2.62
CA LEU A 102 -10.27 -6.96 -2.72
C LEU A 102 -8.95 -7.59 -3.15
N ALA A 103 -8.26 -7.00 -4.11
CA ALA A 103 -6.97 -7.49 -4.60
C ALA A 103 -5.86 -7.32 -3.56
N ALA A 104 -5.86 -6.26 -2.76
CA ALA A 104 -4.90 -6.10 -1.66
C ALA A 104 -5.11 -7.15 -0.56
N ILE A 105 -6.36 -7.40 -0.15
CA ILE A 105 -6.70 -8.46 0.80
C ILE A 105 -6.33 -9.82 0.21
N GLY A 106 -6.65 -10.06 -1.06
CA GLY A 106 -6.32 -11.31 -1.75
C GLY A 106 -4.81 -11.55 -1.80
N ALA A 107 -4.05 -10.58 -2.30
CA ALA A 107 -2.60 -10.69 -2.40
C ALA A 107 -1.95 -10.99 -1.04
N PHE A 108 -2.27 -10.19 -0.02
CA PHE A 108 -1.74 -10.38 1.33
C PHE A 108 -2.21 -11.69 1.96
N GLY A 109 -3.52 -11.97 1.90
CA GLY A 109 -4.14 -13.13 2.53
C GLY A 109 -3.66 -14.46 1.95
N PHE A 110 -3.54 -14.56 0.63
CA PHE A 110 -3.04 -15.77 -0.01
C PHE A 110 -1.55 -16.00 0.26
N GLN A 111 -0.72 -14.94 0.24
CA GLN A 111 0.70 -15.08 0.54
C GLN A 111 0.95 -15.45 2.02
N VAL A 112 0.28 -14.80 2.97
CA VAL A 112 0.39 -15.13 4.41
C VAL A 112 -0.23 -16.50 4.72
N GLY A 113 -1.32 -16.84 4.04
CA GLY A 113 -2.05 -18.10 4.24
C GLY A 113 -1.36 -19.34 3.66
N ALA A 114 -0.33 -19.18 2.82
CA ALA A 114 0.35 -20.30 2.17
C ALA A 114 1.00 -21.26 3.18
N THR A 115 1.70 -20.71 4.17
CA THR A 115 2.39 -21.45 5.24
C THR A 115 1.42 -22.27 6.11
N PRO A 116 0.39 -21.67 6.75
CA PRO A 116 -0.55 -22.44 7.57
C PRO A 116 -1.38 -23.46 6.77
N TYR A 117 -1.64 -23.20 5.49
CA TYR A 117 -2.37 -24.15 4.63
C TYR A 117 -1.54 -25.39 4.30
N SER A 118 -0.31 -25.20 3.85
CA SER A 118 0.56 -26.30 3.39
C SER A 118 1.31 -27.03 4.49
N GLN A 119 1.33 -26.46 5.72
CA GLN A 119 2.17 -26.89 6.84
C GLN A 119 3.67 -26.91 6.48
N GLN A 120 4.07 -26.14 5.47
CA GLN A 120 5.45 -25.98 5.03
C GLN A 120 5.94 -24.57 5.35
N PRO A 121 7.16 -24.41 5.87
CA PRO A 121 7.74 -23.08 6.03
C PRO A 121 7.96 -22.45 4.66
N MET A 122 8.03 -21.12 4.63
CA MET A 122 8.35 -20.36 3.42
C MET A 122 9.67 -20.85 2.81
N PRO A 123 9.68 -21.37 1.57
CA PRO A 123 10.83 -22.03 0.98
C PRO A 123 11.92 -21.07 0.48
N PHE A 124 11.74 -19.76 0.66
CA PHE A 124 12.61 -18.72 0.14
C PHE A 124 13.65 -18.25 1.16
N SER A 125 14.88 -18.04 0.71
CA SER A 125 15.99 -17.53 1.52
C SER A 125 15.77 -16.06 1.93
N THR A 126 15.24 -15.23 1.02
CA THR A 126 15.19 -13.78 1.19
C THR A 126 13.82 -13.27 1.63
N LYS A 127 13.44 -13.49 2.90
CA LYS A 127 12.12 -13.07 3.43
C LYS A 127 11.83 -11.56 3.33
N GLY A 128 12.87 -10.73 3.23
CA GLY A 128 12.76 -9.27 3.18
C GLY A 128 11.91 -8.74 2.02
N LEU A 129 12.04 -9.33 0.83
CA LEU A 129 11.27 -8.89 -0.35
C LEU A 129 9.76 -9.10 -0.15
N LEU A 130 9.40 -10.19 0.50
CA LEU A 130 8.01 -10.56 0.74
C LEU A 130 7.38 -9.68 1.84
N TYR A 131 8.14 -9.31 2.87
CA TYR A 131 7.72 -8.28 3.83
C TYR A 131 7.58 -6.89 3.21
N TYR A 132 8.43 -6.53 2.24
CA TYR A 132 8.28 -5.30 1.46
C TYR A 132 6.94 -5.27 0.71
N VAL A 133 6.60 -6.36 0.01
CA VAL A 133 5.31 -6.48 -0.68
C VAL A 133 4.13 -6.40 0.30
N TYR A 134 4.23 -7.03 1.48
CA TYR A 134 3.19 -6.93 2.52
C TYR A 134 2.95 -5.49 2.97
N ALA A 135 4.00 -4.73 3.21
CA ALA A 135 3.88 -3.33 3.60
C ALA A 135 3.15 -2.50 2.53
N ILE A 136 3.48 -2.71 1.26
CA ILE A 136 2.86 -1.98 0.14
C ILE A 136 1.39 -2.40 -0.05
N CYS A 137 1.06 -3.68 0.15
CA CYS A 137 -0.32 -4.15 0.16
C CYS A 137 -1.16 -3.42 1.22
N TRP A 138 -0.62 -3.25 2.44
CA TRP A 138 -1.28 -2.48 3.50
C TRP A 138 -1.43 -1.00 3.17
N VAL A 139 -0.40 -0.35 2.65
CA VAL A 139 -0.47 1.06 2.22
C VAL A 139 -1.52 1.22 1.11
N SER A 140 -1.52 0.31 0.13
CA SER A 140 -2.51 0.27 -0.96
C SER A 140 -3.93 0.06 -0.46
N PHE A 141 -4.12 -0.83 0.52
CA PHE A 141 -5.41 -1.08 1.16
C PHE A 141 -5.94 0.17 1.87
N LEU A 142 -5.11 0.80 2.72
CA LEU A 142 -5.46 2.04 3.43
C LEU A 142 -5.76 3.19 2.46
N TRP A 143 -4.94 3.34 1.43
CA TRP A 143 -5.15 4.34 0.39
C TRP A 143 -6.49 4.13 -0.35
N SER A 144 -6.78 2.89 -0.72
CA SER A 144 -8.03 2.55 -1.42
C SER A 144 -9.25 2.76 -0.53
N LEU A 145 -9.18 2.39 0.75
CA LEU A 145 -10.24 2.68 1.73
C LEU A 145 -10.45 4.18 1.94
N PHE A 146 -9.37 4.95 2.09
CA PHE A 146 -9.44 6.40 2.20
C PHE A 146 -10.16 7.01 0.99
N MET A 147 -9.81 6.56 -0.22
CA MET A 147 -10.45 7.02 -1.45
C MET A 147 -11.94 6.65 -1.55
N ILE A 148 -12.31 5.45 -1.12
CA ILE A 148 -13.72 5.03 -1.03
C ILE A 148 -14.45 5.89 0.01
N PHE A 149 -13.86 6.12 1.18
CA PHE A 149 -14.42 6.97 2.22
C PHE A 149 -14.64 8.42 1.72
N VAL A 150 -13.66 9.02 1.04
CA VAL A 150 -13.80 10.34 0.41
C VAL A 150 -14.92 10.34 -0.64
N TYR A 151 -15.06 9.27 -1.41
CA TYR A 151 -16.17 9.14 -2.37
C TYR A 151 -17.53 9.10 -1.67
N LEU A 152 -17.66 8.32 -0.59
CA LEU A 152 -18.90 8.20 0.17
C LEU A 152 -19.25 9.51 0.88
N THR A 153 -18.30 10.17 1.53
CA THR A 153 -18.51 11.48 2.18
C THR A 153 -18.89 12.57 1.18
N ARG A 154 -18.35 12.53 -0.06
CA ARG A 154 -18.81 13.41 -1.14
C ARG A 154 -20.21 13.04 -1.65
N ARG A 155 -20.58 11.76 -1.63
CA ARG A 155 -21.91 11.32 -2.07
C ARG A 155 -23.00 11.73 -1.07
N PHE A 156 -22.69 11.74 0.22
CA PHE A 156 -23.64 12.02 1.30
C PHE A 156 -23.47 13.40 1.96
N GLY A 157 -22.46 14.18 1.57
CA GLY A 157 -22.16 15.47 2.18
C GLY A 157 -21.38 16.42 1.28
N HIS A 158 -21.04 17.60 1.81
CA HIS A 158 -20.38 18.70 1.09
C HIS A 158 -18.85 18.65 1.15
N ALA A 159 -18.27 17.44 1.14
CA ALA A 159 -16.82 17.26 1.30
C ALA A 159 -16.01 17.91 0.15
N GLY A 160 -14.83 18.43 0.50
CA GLY A 160 -13.90 19.06 -0.44
C GLY A 160 -13.41 18.12 -1.53
N LYS A 161 -13.13 18.67 -2.73
CA LYS A 161 -12.62 17.90 -3.88
C LYS A 161 -11.12 17.66 -3.74
N VAL A 162 -10.69 16.40 -3.71
CA VAL A 162 -9.27 16.05 -3.77
C VAL A 162 -8.68 16.51 -5.10
N LYS A 163 -7.50 17.13 -5.04
CA LYS A 163 -6.78 17.63 -6.21
C LYS A 163 -6.33 16.44 -7.07
N ARG A 164 -6.67 16.48 -8.37
CA ARG A 164 -6.35 15.42 -9.33
C ARG A 164 -4.85 15.07 -9.42
N PRO A 165 -3.90 16.03 -9.37
CA PRO A 165 -2.47 15.70 -9.42
C PRO A 165 -2.00 14.82 -8.25
N VAL A 166 -2.60 14.97 -7.06
CA VAL A 166 -2.24 14.15 -5.88
C VAL A 166 -2.64 12.70 -6.11
N LEU A 167 -3.85 12.48 -6.64
CA LEU A 167 -4.34 11.15 -7.02
C LEU A 167 -3.43 10.47 -8.03
N PHE A 168 -3.06 11.20 -9.08
CA PHE A 168 -2.16 10.71 -10.11
C PHE A 168 -0.80 10.35 -9.54
N ALA A 169 -0.19 11.23 -8.73
CA ALA A 169 1.13 11.00 -8.16
C ALA A 169 1.16 9.74 -7.26
N VAL A 170 0.15 9.56 -6.40
CA VAL A 170 0.09 8.38 -5.53
C VAL A 170 -0.20 7.10 -6.32
N ASP A 171 -1.09 7.15 -7.31
CA ASP A 171 -1.36 5.97 -8.15
C ASP A 171 -0.12 5.55 -8.96
N VAL A 172 0.67 6.49 -9.47
CA VAL A 172 1.95 6.20 -10.14
C VAL A 172 2.99 5.65 -9.18
N LEU A 173 3.11 6.23 -7.97
CA LEU A 173 4.04 5.75 -6.95
C LEU A 173 3.73 4.29 -6.56
N LEU A 174 2.46 3.99 -6.29
CA LEU A 174 2.03 2.63 -5.94
C LEU A 174 2.22 1.67 -7.13
N ALA A 175 1.91 2.09 -8.36
CA ALA A 175 2.20 1.28 -9.54
C ALA A 175 3.70 0.95 -9.66
N ALA A 176 4.58 1.92 -9.45
CA ALA A 176 6.03 1.70 -9.50
C ALA A 176 6.49 0.73 -8.39
N MET A 177 6.04 0.93 -7.15
CA MET A 177 6.39 0.06 -6.02
C MET A 177 5.92 -1.38 -6.22
N PHE A 178 4.67 -1.57 -6.70
CA PHE A 178 4.16 -2.89 -7.05
C PHE A 178 4.91 -3.51 -8.23
N GLY A 179 5.20 -2.74 -9.28
CA GLY A 179 5.93 -3.23 -10.44
C GLY A 179 7.31 -3.77 -10.06
N VAL A 180 8.04 -3.05 -9.19
CA VAL A 180 9.32 -3.50 -8.65
C VAL A 180 9.14 -4.78 -7.82
N GLY A 181 8.19 -4.80 -6.87
CA GLY A 181 7.93 -5.96 -6.02
C GLY A 181 7.61 -7.22 -6.81
N ILE A 182 6.66 -7.12 -7.74
CA ILE A 182 6.26 -8.20 -8.66
C ILE A 182 7.44 -8.70 -9.49
N PHE A 183 8.23 -7.80 -10.07
CA PHE A 183 9.35 -8.18 -10.92
C PHE A 183 10.36 -9.05 -10.16
N TYR A 184 10.71 -8.63 -8.94
CA TYR A 184 11.61 -9.40 -8.09
C TYR A 184 10.97 -10.71 -7.60
N GLU A 185 9.68 -10.73 -7.25
CA GLU A 185 9.00 -11.98 -6.86
C GLU A 185 9.01 -12.99 -8.02
N ILE A 186 8.73 -12.57 -9.25
CA ILE A 186 8.77 -13.46 -10.42
C ILE A 186 10.20 -13.94 -10.73
N ALA A 187 11.19 -13.06 -10.57
CA ALA A 187 12.58 -13.37 -10.89
C ALA A 187 13.21 -14.34 -9.88
N GLU A 188 12.99 -14.10 -8.59
CA GLU A 188 13.63 -14.84 -7.50
C GLU A 188 12.82 -16.07 -7.08
N TYR A 189 11.49 -15.98 -7.10
CA TYR A 189 10.60 -17.00 -6.54
C TYR A 189 9.90 -17.81 -7.61
N ARG A 190 10.64 -18.74 -8.21
CA ARG A 190 10.07 -19.71 -9.16
C ARG A 190 9.28 -20.78 -8.41
N CYS A 191 7.96 -20.67 -8.46
CA CYS A 191 7.03 -21.59 -7.81
C CYS A 191 6.21 -22.35 -8.87
N PRO A 192 6.61 -23.58 -9.27
CA PRO A 192 5.82 -24.39 -10.17
C PRO A 192 4.47 -24.77 -9.53
N PRO A 193 3.39 -24.87 -10.32
CA PRO A 193 2.06 -25.21 -9.79
C PRO A 193 2.07 -26.61 -9.16
N GLY A 194 1.49 -26.73 -7.96
CA GLY A 194 1.39 -27.99 -7.22
C GLY A 194 2.56 -28.31 -6.27
N ASP A 195 3.64 -27.55 -6.31
CA ASP A 195 4.82 -27.82 -5.48
C ASP A 195 4.62 -27.40 -4.01
N TYR A 196 5.48 -27.93 -3.12
CA TYR A 196 5.48 -27.66 -1.67
C TYR A 196 4.11 -27.85 -1.00
N ASN A 197 3.45 -29.00 -1.26
CA ASN A 197 2.12 -29.32 -0.73
C ASN A 197 1.07 -28.23 -1.03
N GLY A 198 1.15 -27.60 -2.21
CA GLY A 198 0.23 -26.54 -2.62
C GLY A 198 0.57 -25.14 -2.11
N TRP A 199 1.68 -24.96 -1.38
CA TRP A 199 2.18 -23.63 -0.98
C TRP A 199 2.36 -22.74 -2.22
N CYS A 200 2.93 -23.27 -3.30
CA CYS A 200 3.12 -22.51 -4.54
C CYS A 200 1.79 -22.10 -5.20
N ASN A 201 0.71 -22.86 -5.04
CA ASN A 201 -0.60 -22.47 -5.58
C ASN A 201 -1.15 -21.24 -4.86
N PHE A 202 -1.00 -21.17 -3.54
CA PHE A 202 -1.36 -20.00 -2.74
C PHE A 202 -0.50 -18.79 -3.11
N PHE A 203 0.82 -18.99 -3.19
CA PHE A 203 1.74 -17.92 -3.59
C PHE A 203 1.41 -17.37 -4.99
N ASN A 204 1.22 -18.24 -5.98
CA ASN A 204 0.86 -17.84 -7.35
C ASN A 204 -0.50 -17.13 -7.42
N THR A 205 -1.46 -17.54 -6.59
CA THR A 205 -2.76 -16.86 -6.48
C THR A 205 -2.60 -15.46 -5.88
N GLY A 206 -1.79 -15.33 -4.82
CA GLY A 206 -1.44 -14.02 -4.25
C GLY A 206 -0.74 -13.11 -5.26
N LEU A 207 0.22 -13.65 -6.02
CA LEU A 207 0.93 -12.95 -7.09
C LEU A 207 -0.02 -12.50 -8.21
N PHE A 208 -1.04 -13.29 -8.56
CA PHE A 208 -2.08 -12.86 -9.50
C PHE A 208 -2.84 -11.63 -9.01
N PHE A 209 -3.23 -11.58 -7.73
CA PHE A 209 -3.87 -10.40 -7.16
C PHE A 209 -2.93 -9.19 -7.13
N LEU A 210 -1.65 -9.41 -6.86
CA LEU A 210 -0.61 -8.38 -6.89
C LEU A 210 -0.45 -7.79 -8.31
N MET A 211 -0.41 -8.65 -9.33
CA MET A 211 -0.43 -8.24 -10.75
C MET A 211 -1.68 -7.43 -11.08
N SER A 212 -2.84 -7.84 -10.56
CA SER A 212 -4.08 -7.11 -10.75
C SER A 212 -4.03 -5.71 -10.12
N LEU A 213 -3.45 -5.57 -8.93
CA LEU A 213 -3.20 -4.26 -8.30
C LEU A 213 -2.33 -3.38 -9.19
N PHE A 214 -1.20 -3.90 -9.65
CA PHE A 214 -0.31 -3.17 -10.55
C PHE A 214 -1.04 -2.66 -11.79
N VAL A 215 -1.74 -3.54 -12.51
CA VAL A 215 -2.48 -3.18 -13.72
C VAL A 215 -3.55 -2.14 -13.42
N THR A 216 -4.32 -2.29 -12.34
CA THR A 216 -5.36 -1.32 -11.99
C THR A 216 -4.80 0.06 -11.61
N TYR A 217 -3.67 0.13 -10.92
CA TYR A 217 -3.00 1.41 -10.65
C TYR A 217 -2.48 2.08 -11.93
N VAL A 218 -1.89 1.31 -12.85
CA VAL A 218 -1.44 1.83 -14.16
C VAL A 218 -2.64 2.35 -14.96
N LEU A 219 -3.74 1.60 -15.03
CA LEU A 219 -4.94 2.03 -15.75
C LEU A 219 -5.53 3.32 -15.16
N LEU A 220 -5.58 3.45 -13.83
CA LEU A 220 -6.04 4.67 -13.16
C LEU A 220 -5.10 5.86 -13.40
N ALA A 221 -3.78 5.64 -13.35
CA ALA A 221 -2.80 6.68 -13.65
C ALA A 221 -2.94 7.18 -15.09
N LEU A 222 -3.06 6.26 -16.06
CA LEU A 222 -3.29 6.61 -17.47
C LEU A 222 -4.63 7.34 -17.66
N TRP A 223 -5.69 6.88 -17.00
CA TRP A 223 -6.99 7.54 -17.01
C TRP A 223 -6.88 9.00 -16.51
N ASP A 224 -6.11 9.23 -15.45
CA ASP A 224 -5.89 10.56 -14.92
C ASP A 224 -5.01 11.44 -15.81
N LEU A 225 -3.98 10.86 -16.43
CA LEU A 225 -3.13 11.54 -17.39
C LEU A 225 -3.94 12.02 -18.61
N PHE A 226 -4.68 11.12 -19.27
CA PHE A 226 -5.45 11.45 -20.46
C PHE A 226 -6.56 12.46 -20.19
N GLY A 227 -7.28 12.32 -19.08
CA GLY A 227 -8.30 13.30 -18.74
C GLY A 227 -7.74 14.62 -18.19
N GLY A 228 -6.47 14.69 -17.79
CA GLY A 228 -5.78 15.94 -17.47
C GLY A 228 -5.33 16.67 -18.74
N LEU A 229 -4.80 15.93 -19.72
CA LEU A 229 -4.36 16.46 -21.00
C LEU A 229 -5.51 17.02 -21.85
N SER A 230 -6.70 16.41 -21.80
CA SER A 230 -7.88 16.92 -22.53
C SER A 230 -8.29 18.34 -22.09
N LEU A 231 -8.18 18.64 -20.79
CA LEU A 231 -8.48 19.98 -20.26
C LEU A 231 -7.44 21.02 -20.69
N LEU A 232 -6.16 20.64 -20.72
CA LEU A 232 -5.10 21.53 -21.21
C LEU A 232 -5.25 21.83 -22.70
N ARG A 233 -5.67 20.84 -23.49
CA ARG A 233 -5.97 21.03 -24.92
C ARG A 233 -7.14 21.98 -25.14
N SER A 234 -8.22 21.83 -24.35
CA SER A 234 -9.41 22.68 -24.48
C SER A 234 -9.17 24.14 -24.10
N LYS A 235 -8.22 24.45 -23.21
CA LYS A 235 -7.89 25.83 -22.81
C LYS A 235 -7.04 26.61 -23.82
N ARG A 236 -6.45 25.93 -24.81
CA ARG A 236 -5.55 26.55 -25.80
C ARG A 236 -6.28 26.97 -27.09
N GLN A 237 -7.50 26.48 -27.31
CA GLN A 237 -8.38 26.90 -28.41
C GLN A 237 -9.30 28.03 -27.94
#